data_AF-A0A943XNF4-F1
#
_entry.id   AF-A0A943XNF4-F1
#
_cell.length_a   1.000
_cell.length_b   1.000
_cell.length_c   1.000
_cell.angle_alpha   90.00
_cell.angle_beta   90.00
_cell.angle_gamma   90.00
#
_symmetry.space_group_name_H-M   'P 1'
#
loop_
_entity.id
_entity.type
_entity.pdbx_description
1 polymer ?
#
loop_
_entity_poly.entity_id
_entity_poly.type
_entity_poly.pdbx_seq_one_letter_code
_entity_poly.pdbx_strand_id
1 'polypeptide(L)' 'MAAYIVLKLEASDQVARSVTAIGANYREANRAKSREDFLHKITIVAKEASESEYWLLLLHFGLSSQWASVTVLRV' A
#
# COMPACT_ATOMS: atom_id res chain seq x y z
N MET A 1 -12.12 14.69 14.28
CA MET A 1 -12.97 13.60 13.75
C MET A 1 -13.04 13.61 12.22
N ALA A 2 -13.32 14.74 11.57
CA ALA A 2 -13.36 14.83 10.09
C ALA A 2 -12.02 14.48 9.41
N ALA A 3 -10.88 14.99 9.89
CA ALA A 3 -9.56 14.67 9.32
C ALA A 3 -9.21 13.16 9.39
N TYR A 4 -9.65 12.47 10.44
CA TYR A 4 -9.47 11.03 10.59
C TYR A 4 -10.30 10.22 9.60
N ILE A 5 -11.52 10.69 9.29
CA ILE A 5 -12.37 10.08 8.27
C ILE A 5 -11.75 10.28 6.88
N VAL A 6 -11.26 11.48 6.58
CA VAL A 6 -10.60 11.76 5.29
C VAL A 6 -9.35 10.90 5.09
N LEU A 7 -8.46 10.83 6.10
CA LEU A 7 -7.27 9.96 6.05
C LEU A 7 -7.62 8.47 5.87
N LYS A 8 -8.73 8.00 6.46
CA LYS A 8 -9.20 6.63 6.27
C LYS A 8 -9.70 6.36 4.86
N LEU A 9 -10.44 7.30 4.27
CA LEU A 9 -10.95 7.16 2.91
C LEU A 9 -9.79 7.15 1.90
N GLU A 10 -8.85 8.07 2.05
CA GLU A 10 -7.65 8.12 1.20
C GLU A 10 -6.81 6.85 1.31
N ALA A 11 -6.54 6.36 2.51
CA ALA A 11 -5.78 5.11 2.69
C ALA A 11 -6.51 3.90 2.10
N SER A 12 -7.83 3.80 2.23
CA SER A 12 -8.64 2.73 1.63
C SER A 12 -8.55 2.74 0.10
N ASP A 13 -8.60 3.92 -0.51
CA ASP A 13 -8.47 4.07 -1.97
C ASP A 13 -7.07 3.67 -2.44
N GLN A 14 -6.03 4.01 -1.67
CA GLN A 14 -4.65 3.61 -1.98
C GLN A 14 -4.45 2.09 -1.86
N VAL A 15 -5.04 1.43 -0.86
CA VAL A 15 -5.05 -0.04 -0.76
C VAL A 15 -5.71 -0.66 -2.00
N ALA A 16 -6.89 -0.18 -2.39
CA ALA A 16 -7.61 -0.75 -3.52
C ALA A 16 -6.79 -0.69 -4.82
N ARG A 17 -6.08 0.42 -5.05
CA ARG A 17 -5.24 0.61 -6.22
C ARG A 17 -3.98 -0.26 -6.19
N SER A 18 -3.23 -0.23 -5.09
CA SER A 18 -1.97 -0.97 -4.96
C SER A 18 -2.20 -2.49 -5.02
N VAL A 19 -3.21 -3.02 -4.31
CA VAL A 19 -3.50 -4.47 -4.29
C VAL A 19 -3.94 -4.98 -5.67
N THR A 20 -4.74 -4.21 -6.41
CA THR A 20 -5.15 -4.60 -7.77
C THR A 20 -3.99 -4.51 -8.77
N ALA A 21 -3.06 -3.56 -8.57
CA ALA A 21 -1.86 -3.42 -9.38
C ALA A 21 -0.90 -4.62 -9.25
N ILE A 22 -0.81 -5.27 -8.09
CA ILE A 22 -0.01 -6.50 -7.91
C ILE A 22 -0.43 -7.57 -8.93
N GLY A 23 -1.74 -7.89 -8.99
CA GLY A 23 -2.28 -8.91 -9.87
C GLY A 23 -2.13 -8.55 -11.35
N ALA A 24 -2.35 -7.27 -11.71
CA ALA A 24 -2.18 -6.78 -13.07
C ALA A 24 -0.73 -6.93 -13.55
N ASN A 25 0.23 -6.45 -12.75
CA ASN A 25 1.67 -6.54 -13.07
C ASN A 25 2.17 -7.98 -13.08
N TYR A 26 1.68 -8.84 -12.17
CA TYR A 26 2.06 -10.26 -12.17
C TYR A 26 1.57 -10.98 -13.43
N ARG A 27 0.34 -10.68 -13.89
CA ARG A 27 -0.20 -11.21 -15.14
C ARG A 27 0.62 -10.75 -16.35
N GLU A 28 1.14 -9.53 -16.32
CA GLU A 28 2.03 -9.02 -17.36
C GLU A 28 3.41 -9.68 -17.30
N ALA A 29 3.97 -9.90 -16.10
CA ALA A 29 5.21 -10.65 -15.90
C ALA A 29 5.14 -12.04 -16.55
N ASN A 30 4.03 -12.76 -16.39
CA ASN A 30 3.82 -14.07 -17.01
C ASN A 30 3.80 -14.06 -18.56
N ARG A 31 3.77 -12.87 -19.19
CA ARG A 31 3.84 -12.67 -20.64
C ARG A 31 5.13 -11.97 -21.06
N ALA A 32 6.14 -11.96 -20.18
CA ALA A 32 7.42 -11.34 -20.45
C ALA A 32 8.11 -11.93 -21.68
N LYS A 33 8.80 -11.07 -22.43
CA LYS A 33 9.48 -11.47 -23.69
C LYS A 33 10.86 -12.09 -23.44
N SER A 34 11.40 -11.92 -22.24
CA SER A 34 12.69 -12.45 -21.83
C SER A 34 12.73 -12.67 -20.32
N ARG A 35 13.76 -13.36 -19.84
CA ARG A 35 14.01 -13.53 -18.40
C ARG A 35 14.29 -12.20 -17.70
N GLU A 36 14.99 -11.30 -18.36
CA GLU A 36 15.29 -9.97 -17.81
C GLU A 36 14.01 -9.12 -17.69
N ASP A 37 13.15 -9.14 -18.70
CA ASP A 37 11.84 -8.48 -18.69
C ASP A 37 10.94 -9.05 -17.58
N PHE A 38 10.96 -10.37 -17.39
CA PHE A 38 10.27 -11.03 -16.27
C PHE A 38 10.76 -10.51 -14.92
N LEU A 39 12.08 -10.49 -14.69
CA LEU A 39 12.67 -10.03 -13.43
C LEU A 39 12.36 -8.55 -13.17
N HIS A 40 12.41 -7.71 -14.20
CA HIS A 40 12.02 -6.31 -14.11
C HIS A 40 10.54 -6.17 -13.67
N LYS A 41 9.63 -6.88 -14.33
CA LYS A 41 8.19 -6.84 -14.00
C LYS A 41 7.89 -7.40 -12.61
N ILE A 42 8.57 -8.46 -12.17
CA ILE A 42 8.44 -8.98 -10.80
C ILE A 42 8.94 -7.98 -9.75
N THR A 43 9.95 -7.17 -10.06
CA THR A 43 10.41 -6.09 -9.17
C THR A 43 9.31 -5.03 -8.97
N ILE A 44 8.54 -4.72 -10.02
CA ILE A 44 7.37 -3.84 -9.93
C ILE A 44 6.29 -4.49 -9.05
N VAL A 45 5.97 -5.77 -9.25
CA VAL A 45 5.02 -6.51 -8.40
C VAL A 45 5.43 -6.45 -6.92
N ALA A 46 6.70 -6.64 -6.61
CA ALA A 46 7.21 -6.59 -5.24
C ALA A 46 7.06 -5.18 -4.63
N LYS A 47 7.29 -4.13 -5.43
CA LYS A 47 7.07 -2.74 -5.01
C LYS A 47 5.60 -2.47 -4.67
N GLU A 48 4.66 -2.87 -5.53
CA GLU A 48 3.22 -2.72 -5.30
C GLU A 48 2.74 -3.50 -4.06
N ALA A 49 3.32 -4.68 -3.82
CA ALA A 49 3.05 -5.48 -2.63
C ALA A 49 3.53 -4.78 -1.34
N SER A 50 4.74 -4.21 -1.36
CA SER A 50 5.27 -3.45 -0.22
C SER A 50 4.44 -2.19 0.06
N GLU A 51 3.96 -1.50 -0.97
CA GLU A 51 3.07 -0.35 -0.81
C GLU A 51 1.70 -0.77 -0.24
N SER A 52 1.14 -1.87 -0.73
CA SER A 52 -0.11 -2.44 -0.20
C SER A 52 0.02 -2.81 1.29
N GLU A 53 1.13 -3.43 1.66
CA GLU A 53 1.45 -3.77 3.06
C GLU A 53 1.54 -2.50 3.92
N TYR A 54 2.24 -1.46 3.46
CA TYR A 54 2.34 -0.19 4.19
C TYR A 54 0.95 0.41 4.47
N TRP A 55 0.06 0.46 3.47
CA TRP A 55 -1.28 1.01 3.66
C TRP A 55 -2.16 0.15 4.57
N LEU A 56 -2.04 -1.18 4.49
CA LEU A 56 -2.73 -2.10 5.40
C LEU A 56 -2.23 -1.95 6.84
N LEU A 57 -0.92 -1.78 7.05
CA LEU A 57 -0.34 -1.49 8.35
C LEU A 57 -0.82 -0.14 8.87
N LEU A 58 -0.87 0.90 8.03
CA LEU A 58 -1.39 2.21 8.40
C LEU A 58 -2.87 2.13 8.82
N LEU A 59 -3.69 1.35 8.11
CA LEU A 59 -5.09 1.11 8.50
C LEU A 59 -5.18 0.30 9.78
N HIS A 60 -4.39 -0.76 9.95
CA HIS A 60 -4.42 -1.61 11.14
C HIS A 60 -3.97 -0.86 12.40
N PHE A 61 -2.82 -0.20 12.34
CA PHE A 61 -2.36 0.66 13.43
C PHE A 61 -3.31 1.81 13.62
N GLY A 62 -3.75 2.45 12.52
CA GLY A 62 -4.77 3.50 12.39
C GLY A 62 -6.21 3.09 12.80
N LEU A 63 -6.42 1.86 13.25
CA LEU A 63 -7.69 1.38 13.80
C LEU A 63 -7.54 0.94 15.27
N SER A 64 -6.33 0.66 15.73
CA SER A 64 -6.06 0.00 17.01
C SER A 64 -5.63 0.92 18.16
N SER A 65 -5.34 2.21 17.94
CA SER A 65 -4.91 3.12 19.02
C SER A 65 -5.52 4.53 18.88
N GLN A 66 -6.08 5.19 19.88
CA GLN A 66 -5.36 5.88 20.95
C GLN A 66 -4.19 6.82 20.55
N TRP A 67 -3.83 6.99 19.26
CA TRP A 67 -2.74 7.94 18.88
C TRP A 67 -3.12 9.42 19.02
N ALA A 68 -4.36 9.74 19.45
CA ALA A 68 -4.75 11.10 19.82
C ALA A 68 -4.00 11.64 21.06
N SER A 69 -3.32 10.79 21.84
CA SER A 69 -2.61 11.20 23.06
C SER A 69 -1.10 11.40 22.90
N VAL A 70 -0.50 11.19 21.72
CA VAL A 70 0.98 11.22 21.56
C VAL A 70 1.51 12.45 20.78
N THR A 71 0.66 13.37 20.33
CA THR A 71 1.13 14.56 19.58
C THR A 71 1.01 15.88 20.36
N VAL A 72 1.07 15.83 21.69
CA VAL A 72 1.35 17.03 22.50
C VAL A 72 2.54 16.72 23.39
N LEU A 73 3.64 17.45 23.15
CA LEU A 73 4.93 17.49 23.84
C LEU A 73 6.08 16.73 23.16
N ARG A 74 7.10 17.53 22.80
CA ARG A 74 8.39 17.29 22.10
C ARG A 74 8.29 17.61 20.61
N VAL A 75 8.60 18.82 20.14
CA VAL A 75 9.40 19.95 20.67
C VAL A 75 8.72 21.25 20.27
#